data_AF-A0A9P4HZ14-F1
#
_entry.id   AF-A0A9P4HZ14-F1
#
_cell.length_a   1.000
_cell.length_b   1.000
_cell.length_c   1.000
_cell.angle_alpha   90.00
_cell.angle_beta   90.00
_cell.angle_gamma   90.00
#
_symmetry.space_group_name_H-M   'P 1'
#
loop_
_entity.id
_entity.type
_entity.pdbx_description
1 polymer ?
#
loop_
_entity_poly.entity_id
_entity_poly.type
_entity_poly.pdbx_seq_one_letter_code
_entity_poly.pdbx_strand_id
1 'polypeptide(L)'
;MAESHLSNEQFFTRLTDLFGTQRNKNHGSIYLTQKRLTYDLDTSTDPVKVADDPEWDLHPPNPLPIIIRATNGKSKAHRADKAKLSTIVQPDQLEAFYTRYADVCKAGMIALKKRDRSKRKTKAKKKRATTDGEKKG
;
A
#
# COMPACT_ATOMS: atom_id res chain seq x y z
N MET A 1 18.00 -16.05 -8.34
CA MET A 1 17.04 -15.79 -9.43
C MET A 1 16.57 -14.35 -9.30
N ALA A 2 17.21 -13.45 -10.05
CA ALA A 2 16.79 -12.07 -10.19
C ALA A 2 15.45 -12.09 -10.93
N GLU A 3 14.37 -12.00 -10.17
CA GLU A 3 13.02 -11.94 -10.72
C GLU A 3 12.85 -10.53 -11.28
N SER A 4 12.85 -10.41 -12.61
CA SER A 4 12.67 -9.14 -13.32
C SER A 4 11.42 -8.45 -12.80
N HIS A 5 11.53 -7.15 -12.53
CA HIS A 5 10.40 -6.36 -12.06
C HIS A 5 9.26 -6.39 -13.08
N LEU A 6 8.04 -6.58 -12.60
CA LEU A 6 6.84 -6.56 -13.42
C LEU A 6 6.52 -5.12 -13.81
N SER A 7 5.83 -4.94 -14.94
CA SER A 7 5.20 -3.65 -15.24
C SER A 7 4.11 -3.34 -14.21
N ASN A 8 3.78 -2.05 -14.05
CA ASN A 8 2.76 -1.60 -13.10
C ASN A 8 1.42 -2.32 -13.33
N GLU A 9 1.01 -2.50 -14.59
CA GLU A 9 -0.26 -3.15 -14.93
C GLU A 9 -0.23 -4.65 -14.61
N GLN A 10 0.85 -5.35 -14.97
CA GLN A 10 1.02 -6.76 -14.65
C GLN A 10 1.07 -6.99 -13.13
N PHE A 11 1.67 -6.07 -12.39
CA PHE A 11 1.70 -6.11 -10.93
C PHE A 11 0.28 -6.06 -10.34
N PHE A 12 -0.58 -5.16 -10.83
CA PHE A 12 -1.96 -5.06 -10.34
C PHE A 12 -2.82 -6.28 -10.68
N THR A 13 -2.67 -6.86 -11.88
CA THR A 13 -3.35 -8.10 -12.26
C THR A 13 -2.97 -9.23 -11.30
N ARG A 14 -1.67 -9.46 -11.11
CA ARG A 14 -1.16 -10.50 -10.20
C ARG A 14 -1.53 -10.24 -8.74
N LEU A 15 -1.56 -8.98 -8.32
CA LEU A 15 -1.96 -8.60 -6.96
C LEU A 15 -3.45 -8.90 -6.70
N THR A 16 -4.30 -8.65 -7.70
CA THR A 16 -5.73 -8.97 -7.62
C THR A 16 -5.94 -10.48 -7.50
N ASP A 17 -5.24 -11.28 -8.30
CA ASP A 17 -5.24 -12.74 -8.19
C ASP A 17 -4.75 -13.22 -6.81
N LEU A 18 -3.73 -12.55 -6.27
CA LEU A 18 -3.20 -12.86 -4.94
C LEU A 18 -4.24 -12.62 -3.84
N PHE A 19 -4.97 -11.51 -3.90
CA PHE A 19 -6.07 -11.26 -2.97
C PHE A 19 -7.18 -12.30 -3.11
N GLY A 20 -7.56 -12.68 -4.35
CA GLY A 20 -8.58 -13.69 -4.60
C GLY A 20 -8.20 -15.07 -4.05
N THR A 21 -6.99 -15.54 -4.36
CA THR A 21 -6.49 -16.83 -3.88
C THR A 21 -6.39 -16.89 -2.36
N GLN A 22 -5.90 -15.82 -1.73
CA GLN A 22 -5.73 -15.77 -0.29
C GLN A 22 -7.06 -15.69 0.46
N ARG A 23 -8.03 -14.97 -0.11
CA ARG A 23 -9.40 -14.89 0.42
C ARG A 23 -10.08 -16.25 0.50
N ASN A 24 -9.88 -17.11 -0.50
CA ASN A 24 -10.50 -18.44 -0.54
C ASN A 24 -9.86 -19.43 0.45
N LYS A 25 -8.66 -19.15 0.97
CA LYS A 25 -7.90 -20.08 1.83
C LYS A 25 -8.24 -19.98 3.33
N ASN A 26 -9.16 -19.11 3.76
CA ASN A 26 -9.54 -18.83 5.16
C ASN A 26 -8.40 -18.35 6.10
N HIS A 27 -7.12 -18.55 5.75
CA HIS A 27 -5.98 -18.19 6.58
C HIS A 27 -4.77 -17.70 5.77
N GLY A 28 -4.07 -16.72 6.35
CA GLY A 28 -2.75 -16.23 5.96
C GLY A 28 -2.73 -14.77 5.52
N SER A 29 -1.54 -14.24 5.30
CA SER A 29 -1.28 -12.80 5.19
C SER A 29 -0.64 -12.44 3.86
N ILE A 30 -1.00 -11.29 3.32
CA ILE A 30 -0.29 -10.66 2.20
C ILE A 30 0.53 -9.51 2.77
N TYR A 31 1.82 -9.54 2.52
CA TYR A 31 2.75 -8.49 2.91
C TYR A 31 3.00 -7.59 1.71
N LEU A 32 2.64 -6.32 1.85
CA LEU A 32 2.96 -5.26 0.92
C LEU A 32 4.03 -4.37 1.54
N THR A 33 5.12 -4.16 0.81
CA THR A 33 6.26 -3.36 1.25
C THR A 33 6.60 -2.35 0.19
N GLN A 34 6.90 -1.13 0.63
CA GLN A 34 7.32 -0.02 -0.20
C GLN A 34 8.65 0.48 0.33
N LYS A 35 9.62 0.63 -0.56
CA LYS A 35 10.93 1.21 -0.23
C LYS A 35 11.36 2.15 -1.34
N ARG A 36 12.08 3.22 -0.99
CA ARG A 36 12.80 4.02 -1.97
C ARG A 36 13.87 3.14 -2.63
N LEU A 37 13.95 3.18 -3.96
CA LEU A 37 14.97 2.45 -4.70
C LEU A 37 16.20 3.37 -4.78
N THR A 38 17.21 3.06 -3.97
CA THR A 38 18.45 3.87 -3.84
C THR A 38 19.68 3.15 -4.40
N TYR A 39 19.52 1.96 -4.95
CA TYR A 39 20.60 1.14 -5.48
C TYR A 39 20.27 0.77 -6.94
N ASP A 40 21.30 0.56 -7.76
CA ASP A 40 21.14 0.10 -9.16
C ASP A 40 20.33 1.09 -10.04
N LEU A 41 20.52 2.40 -9.80
CA LEU A 41 20.08 3.45 -10.73
C LEU A 41 21.19 3.65 -11.76
N ASP A 42 20.89 3.43 -13.03
CA ASP A 42 21.82 3.66 -14.17
C ASP A 42 22.36 5.11 -14.19
N THR A 43 21.67 6.03 -13.51
CA THR A 43 22.10 7.39 -13.21
C THR A 43 22.69 7.46 -11.80
N SER A 44 23.92 6.98 -11.63
CA SER A 44 24.70 7.14 -10.39
C SER A 44 25.03 8.61 -10.14
N THR A 45 24.21 9.28 -9.35
CA THR A 45 24.70 10.27 -8.38
C THR A 45 24.24 9.79 -7.03
N ASP A 46 25.05 8.94 -6.40
CA ASP A 46 24.87 8.62 -4.99
C ASP A 46 24.82 9.95 -4.21
N PRO A 47 23.83 10.15 -3.33
CA PRO A 47 23.78 11.37 -2.56
C PRO A 47 25.09 11.50 -1.75
N VAL A 48 25.79 12.61 -1.94
CA VAL A 48 27.04 12.87 -1.22
C VAL A 48 26.67 13.13 0.23
N LYS A 49 27.24 12.35 1.15
CA LYS A 49 27.04 12.58 2.58
C LYS A 49 27.55 13.98 2.93
N VAL A 50 26.65 14.91 3.21
CA VAL A 50 26.98 16.27 3.64
C VAL A 50 27.17 16.23 5.14
N ALA A 51 28.37 16.57 5.63
CA ALA A 51 28.69 16.49 7.06
C ALA A 51 27.81 17.41 7.93
N ASP A 52 27.35 18.53 7.36
CA ASP A 52 26.58 19.56 8.06
C ASP A 52 25.05 19.42 7.89
N ASP A 53 24.56 18.44 7.11
CA ASP A 53 23.13 18.15 6.97
C ASP A 53 22.83 16.76 7.54
N PRO A 54 22.27 16.64 8.76
CA PRO A 54 21.89 15.35 9.34
C PRO A 54 20.77 14.64 8.57
N GLU A 55 20.02 15.35 7.72
CA GLU A 55 18.94 14.82 6.86
C GLU A 55 19.33 14.80 5.37
N TRP A 56 20.63 14.78 5.06
CA TRP A 56 21.15 14.77 3.68
C TRP A 56 20.55 13.68 2.79
N ASP A 57 20.10 12.56 3.39
CA ASP A 57 19.48 11.44 2.68
C ASP A 57 18.02 11.70 2.28
N LEU A 58 17.36 12.71 2.85
CA LEU A 58 16.01 13.16 2.49
C LEU A 58 16.00 14.13 1.30
N HIS A 59 17.17 14.66 0.90
CA HIS A 59 17.32 15.65 -0.16
C HIS A 59 18.09 15.09 -1.38
N PRO A 60 17.59 14.03 -2.05
CA PRO A 60 18.26 13.53 -3.24
C PRO A 60 18.21 14.58 -4.36
N PRO A 61 19.27 14.72 -5.17
CA PRO A 61 19.34 15.71 -6.25
C PRO A 61 18.28 15.48 -7.33
N ASN A 62 17.84 14.23 -7.50
CA ASN A 62 16.78 13.84 -8.42
C ASN A 62 15.69 13.04 -7.69
N PRO A 63 14.41 13.17 -8.09
CA PRO A 63 13.34 12.33 -7.57
C PRO A 63 13.66 10.85 -7.76
N LEU A 64 13.64 10.08 -6.67
CA LEU A 64 14.00 8.66 -6.70
C LEU A 64 12.75 7.79 -6.91
N PRO A 65 12.83 6.75 -7.76
CA PRO A 65 11.74 5.79 -7.90
C PRO A 65 11.53 4.98 -6.61
N ILE A 66 10.36 4.37 -6.49
CA ILE A 66 10.05 3.46 -5.40
C ILE A 66 9.90 2.03 -5.91
N ILE A 67 10.33 1.07 -5.11
CA ILE A 67 10.08 -0.34 -5.33
C ILE A 67 8.97 -0.83 -4.42
N ILE A 68 7.97 -1.46 -5.01
CA ILE A 68 6.84 -2.06 -4.30
C ILE A 68 6.91 -3.57 -4.46
N ARG A 69 6.76 -4.30 -3.35
CA ARG A 69 6.79 -5.77 -3.33
C ARG A 69 5.58 -6.31 -2.60
N ALA A 70 4.99 -7.38 -3.17
CA ALA A 70 3.90 -8.13 -2.56
C ALA A 70 4.29 -9.61 -2.39
N THR A 71 3.94 -10.23 -1.26
CA THR A 71 4.15 -11.67 -1.04
C THR A 71 3.11 -12.27 -0.11
N ASN A 72 2.79 -13.56 -0.29
CA ASN A 72 1.92 -14.33 0.61
C ASN A 72 2.64 -14.86 1.86
N GLY A 73 3.87 -14.41 2.13
CA GLY A 73 4.61 -14.76 3.34
C GLY A 73 5.07 -16.22 3.43
N LYS A 74 4.94 -17.02 2.36
CA LYS A 74 5.38 -18.42 2.36
C LYS A 74 6.91 -18.52 2.50
N SER A 75 7.35 -19.48 3.29
CA SER A 75 8.75 -19.75 3.58
C SER A 75 9.45 -20.40 2.38
N LYS A 76 10.78 -20.59 2.48
CA LYS A 76 11.55 -21.29 1.44
C LYS A 76 11.12 -22.75 1.26
N ALA A 77 10.55 -23.39 2.28
CA ALA A 77 10.06 -24.77 2.21
C ALA A 77 8.84 -24.91 1.28
N HIS A 78 8.00 -23.88 1.20
CA HIS A 78 6.83 -23.84 0.33
C HIS A 78 7.06 -22.94 -0.89
N ARG A 79 8.21 -23.10 -1.54
CA ARG A 79 8.62 -22.22 -2.65
C ARG A 79 7.69 -22.31 -3.86
N ALA A 80 7.13 -23.49 -4.13
CA ALA A 80 6.18 -23.71 -5.22
C ALA A 80 4.92 -22.83 -5.08
N ASP A 81 4.44 -22.64 -3.85
CA ASP A 81 3.26 -21.83 -3.56
C ASP A 81 3.59 -20.37 -3.23
N LYS A 82 4.87 -19.98 -3.26
CA LYS A 82 5.32 -18.67 -2.82
C LYS A 82 5.09 -17.64 -3.93
N ALA A 83 4.14 -16.76 -3.72
CA ALA A 83 3.98 -15.57 -4.55
C ALA A 83 4.99 -14.50 -4.12
N LYS A 84 5.78 -13.99 -5.08
CA LYS A 84 6.64 -12.82 -4.91
C LYS A 84 6.47 -11.93 -6.13
N LEU A 85 5.88 -10.76 -5.92
CA LEU A 85 5.66 -9.76 -6.95
C LEU A 85 6.52 -8.55 -6.63
N SER A 86 7.08 -7.91 -7.65
CA SER A 86 7.72 -6.62 -7.47
C SER A 86 7.59 -5.75 -8.71
N THR A 87 7.45 -4.45 -8.51
CA THR A 87 7.41 -3.44 -9.58
C THR A 87 8.19 -2.20 -9.13
N ILE A 88 8.72 -1.46 -10.10
CA ILE A 88 9.39 -0.18 -9.89
C ILE A 88 8.44 0.90 -10.40
N VAL A 89 8.13 1.87 -9.54
CA VAL A 89 7.27 2.99 -9.87
C VAL A 89 8.13 4.24 -9.98
N GLN A 90 8.07 4.87 -11.16
CA GLN A 90 8.77 6.11 -11.41
C GLN A 90 8.05 7.30 -10.73
N PRO A 91 8.77 8.37 -10.36
CA PRO A 91 8.21 9.50 -9.64
C PRO A 91 7.03 10.18 -10.36
N ASP A 92 7.08 10.26 -11.68
CA ASP A 92 6.06 10.83 -12.56
C ASP A 92 4.76 10.00 -12.59
N GLN A 93 4.85 8.69 -12.34
CA GLN A 93 3.72 7.76 -12.36
C GLN A 93 3.12 7.49 -10.98
N LEU A 94 3.67 8.10 -9.92
CA LEU A 94 3.36 7.78 -8.53
C LEU A 94 1.87 7.99 -8.20
N GLU A 95 1.31 9.13 -8.60
CA GLU A 95 -0.08 9.48 -8.31
C GLU A 95 -1.07 8.53 -9.01
N ALA A 96 -0.84 8.27 -10.30
CA ALA A 96 -1.64 7.33 -11.08
C ALA A 96 -1.55 5.91 -10.52
N PHE A 97 -0.35 5.49 -10.09
CA PHE A 97 -0.13 4.21 -9.44
C PHE A 97 -0.93 4.08 -8.14
N TYR A 98 -0.86 5.07 -7.23
CA TYR A 98 -1.55 4.98 -5.95
C TYR A 98 -3.08 5.03 -6.07
N THR A 99 -3.59 5.74 -7.07
CA THR A 99 -5.02 5.74 -7.39
C THR A 99 -5.49 4.31 -7.72
N ARG A 100 -4.85 3.66 -8.69
CA ARG A 100 -5.15 2.25 -9.05
C ARG A 100 -4.90 1.29 -7.88
N TYR A 101 -3.80 1.47 -7.15
CA TYR A 101 -3.46 0.66 -5.99
C TYR A 101 -4.51 0.74 -4.88
N ALA A 102 -5.03 1.93 -4.60
CA ALA A 102 -6.09 2.12 -3.62
C ALA A 102 -7.35 1.35 -4.01
N ASP A 103 -7.72 1.37 -5.28
CA ASP A 103 -8.92 0.69 -5.76
C ASP A 103 -8.77 -0.83 -5.74
N VAL A 104 -7.62 -1.36 -6.15
CA VAL A 104 -7.28 -2.79 -6.01
C VAL A 104 -7.32 -3.22 -4.53
N CYS A 105 -6.72 -2.42 -3.63
CA CYS A 105 -6.74 -2.71 -2.20
C CYS A 105 -8.16 -2.68 -1.62
N LYS A 106 -8.98 -1.68 -1.97
CA LYS A 106 -10.39 -1.60 -1.51
C LYS A 106 -11.19 -2.81 -1.98
N ALA A 107 -11.03 -3.23 -3.23
CA ALA A 107 -11.72 -4.38 -3.80
C ALA A 107 -11.24 -5.72 -3.20
N GLY A 108 -9.93 -5.84 -2.91
CA GLY A 108 -9.33 -7.03 -2.31
C GLY A 108 -9.61 -7.19 -0.81
N MET A 109 -9.74 -6.09 -0.06
CA MET A 109 -9.83 -6.07 1.41
C MET A 109 -11.26 -5.84 1.95
N ILE A 110 -12.28 -6.39 1.29
CA ILE A 110 -13.68 -6.16 1.67
C ILE A 110 -14.16 -6.96 2.90
N ALA A 111 -13.45 -8.02 3.29
CA ALA A 111 -13.88 -8.96 4.32
C ALA A 111 -13.69 -8.44 5.76
N LEU A 112 -13.27 -7.19 5.94
CA LEU A 112 -13.09 -6.59 7.25
C LEU A 112 -14.43 -6.28 7.92
N LYS A 113 -14.53 -6.53 9.23
CA LYS A 113 -15.70 -6.16 10.03
C LYS A 113 -15.97 -4.66 9.88
N LYS A 114 -17.21 -4.32 9.51
CA LYS A 114 -17.63 -2.91 9.43
C LYS A 114 -17.42 -2.21 10.78
N ARG A 115 -16.91 -0.97 10.72
CA ARG A 115 -16.72 -0.14 11.90
C ARG A 115 -18.02 -0.05 12.69
N ASP A 116 -17.97 -0.37 13.99
CA ASP A 116 -19.11 -0.17 14.86
C ASP A 116 -19.41 1.34 15.01
N ARG A 117 -20.62 1.74 14.60
CA ARG A 117 -21.12 3.12 14.67
C ARG A 117 -22.19 3.30 15.76
N SER A 118 -22.45 2.28 16.58
CA SER A 118 -23.46 2.27 17.64
C SER A 118 -23.37 3.52 18.55
N LYS A 119 -22.18 3.79 19.09
CA LYS A 119 -21.90 4.95 19.97
C LYS A 119 -22.05 6.32 19.28
N ARG A 120 -21.90 6.37 17.96
CA ARG A 120 -22.01 7.62 17.18
C ARG A 120 -23.48 7.91 16.79
N LYS A 121 -24.26 6.85 16.52
CA LYS A 121 -25.72 6.94 16.28
C LYS A 121 -26.47 7.39 17.53
N THR A 122 -26.13 6.87 18.71
CA THR A 122 -26.77 7.28 19.99
C THR A 122 -26.48 8.74 20.34
N LYS A 123 -25.23 9.20 20.18
CA LYS A 123 -24.86 10.61 20.38
C LYS A 123 -25.53 11.55 19.37
N ALA A 124 -25.67 11.14 18.10
CA ALA A 124 -26.37 11.92 17.08
C ALA A 124 -27.89 12.03 17.37
N LYS A 125 -28.51 10.95 17.86
CA LYS A 125 -29.93 10.95 18.25
C LYS A 125 -30.17 11.83 19.48
N LYS A 126 -29.26 11.80 20.47
CA LYS A 126 -29.30 12.69 21.64
C LYS A 126 -29.14 14.17 21.26
N LYS A 127 -28.20 14.49 20.36
CA LYS A 127 -28.01 15.87 19.85
C LYS A 127 -29.21 16.38 19.05
N ARG A 128 -29.87 15.53 18.25
CA ARG A 128 -31.10 15.90 17.53
C ARG A 128 -32.28 16.17 18.48
N ALA A 129 -32.43 15.34 19.52
CA ALA A 129 -33.46 15.52 20.54
C ALA A 129 -33.27 16.82 21.35
N THR A 130 -32.03 17.25 21.60
CA THR A 130 -31.76 18.53 22.27
C THR A 130 -32.00 19.73 21.36
N THR A 131 -31.75 19.64 20.05
CA THR A 131 -31.99 20.76 19.13
C THR A 131 -33.46 20.93 18.72
N ASP A 132 -34.28 19.87 18.74
CA ASP A 132 -35.73 19.97 18.50
C ASP A 132 -36.49 20.52 19.73
N GLY A 133 -35.94 20.38 20.95
CA GLY A 133 -36.53 20.93 22.18
C GLY A 133 -36.39 22.45 22.32
N GLU A 134 -35.38 23.05 21.70
CA GLU A 134 -35.06 24.49 21.85
C GLU A 134 -35.80 25.39 20.84
N LYS A 135 -36.48 24.82 19.83
CA LYS A 135 -37.29 25.57 18.85
C LYS A 135 -38.78 25.68 19.19
N LYS A 136 -39.20 25.21 20.37
CA LYS A 136 -40.62 25.14 20.77
C LYS A 136 -40.96 25.94 22.05
N GLY A 137 -40.09 26.85 22.47
CA GLY A 137 -40.32 27.79 23.58
C GLY A 137 -40.55 29.20 23.09
#